data_AF-A0A3A4AZN9-F1
#
_entry.id   AF-A0A3A4AZN9-F1
#
_cell.length_a   1.000
_cell.length_b   1.000
_cell.length_c   1.000
_cell.angle_alpha   90.00
_cell.angle_beta   90.00
_cell.angle_gamma   90.00
#
_symmetry.space_group_name_H-M   'P 1'
#
loop_
_entity.id
_entity.type
_entity.pdbx_description
1 polymer ?
#
loop_
_entity_poly.entity_id
_entity_poly.type
_entity_poly.pdbx_seq_one_letter_code
_entity_poly.pdbx_strand_id
1 'polypeptide(L)'
;MSIAATWLAWDGRPVVTGSGNLWTPAKAARRIQDHLIDHLAEAEALLAGEPTIPDEWHGRAVTLDADWARFTELDLARARSRWSRLGQAYVWRYAAAGPEAWDAPRDPNWTLREIAAHVAGITWYAEQVGRLA
;
A
#
# COMPACT_ATOMS: atom_id res chain seq x y z
N MET A 1 1.71 7.23 -9.21
CA MET A 1 0.44 7.40 -9.97
C MET A 1 0.56 7.22 -11.47
N SER A 2 1.67 7.62 -12.12
CA SER A 2 1.83 7.51 -13.58
C SER A 2 1.81 6.08 -14.11
N ILE A 3 2.29 5.10 -13.33
CA ILE A 3 2.25 3.67 -13.69
C ILE A 3 0.80 3.16 -13.70
N ALA A 4 0.04 3.39 -12.63
CA ALA A 4 -1.34 2.92 -12.52
C ALA A 4 -2.28 3.46 -13.63
N ALA A 5 -1.98 4.65 -14.18
CA ALA A 5 -2.73 5.19 -15.31
C ALA A 5 -2.59 4.33 -16.57
N THR A 6 -1.47 3.63 -16.75
CA THR A 6 -1.26 2.74 -17.89
C THR A 6 -2.09 1.46 -17.82
N TRP A 7 -2.58 1.09 -16.63
CA TRP A 7 -3.30 -0.15 -16.42
C TRP A 7 -4.69 -0.21 -17.07
N LEU A 8 -5.19 0.92 -17.57
CA LEU A 8 -6.40 0.97 -18.40
C LEU A 8 -6.26 0.15 -19.69
N ALA A 9 -5.02 -0.07 -20.16
CA ALA A 9 -4.69 -0.90 -21.31
C ALA A 9 -4.60 -2.40 -21.00
N TRP A 10 -4.94 -2.82 -19.77
CA TRP A 10 -4.82 -4.22 -19.37
C TRP A 10 -5.70 -5.14 -20.22
N ASP A 11 -5.10 -6.20 -20.76
CA ASP A 11 -5.70 -7.15 -21.71
C ASP A 11 -6.47 -8.29 -21.03
N GLY A 12 -6.58 -8.25 -19.69
CA GLY A 12 -7.21 -9.29 -18.88
C GLY A 12 -6.29 -10.46 -18.50
N ARG A 13 -5.02 -10.48 -18.93
CA ARG A 13 -4.06 -11.53 -18.55
C ARG A 13 -3.24 -11.12 -17.34
N PRO A 14 -3.09 -11.99 -16.33
CA PRO A 14 -2.32 -11.65 -15.13
C PRO A 14 -0.82 -11.65 -15.44
N VAL A 15 -0.04 -10.88 -14.68
CA VAL A 15 1.41 -10.98 -14.64
C VAL A 15 1.80 -12.06 -13.63
N VAL A 16 2.52 -13.09 -14.08
CA VAL A 16 3.09 -14.12 -13.21
C VAL A 16 4.49 -13.70 -12.81
N THR A 17 4.74 -13.51 -11.53
CA THR A 17 6.08 -13.14 -11.02
C THR A 17 6.90 -14.38 -10.69
N GLY A 18 8.22 -14.23 -10.54
CA GLY A 18 9.12 -15.34 -10.20
C GLY A 18 8.80 -16.03 -8.87
N SER A 19 8.00 -15.40 -8.00
CA SER A 19 7.47 -15.99 -6.76
C SER A 19 6.24 -16.88 -6.95
N GLY A 20 5.72 -17.02 -8.18
CA GLY A 20 4.46 -17.72 -8.47
C GLY A 20 3.21 -16.88 -8.20
N ASN A 21 3.35 -15.69 -7.62
CA ASN A 21 2.23 -14.79 -7.38
C ASN A 21 1.70 -14.21 -8.70
N LEU A 22 0.37 -14.24 -8.82
CA LEU A 22 -0.39 -13.61 -9.90
C LEU A 22 -0.68 -12.15 -9.55
N TRP A 23 -0.49 -11.26 -10.51
CA TRP A 23 -0.75 -9.84 -10.37
C TRP A 23 -1.68 -9.33 -11.47
N THR A 24 -2.68 -8.57 -11.04
CA THR A 24 -3.57 -7.80 -11.90
C THR A 24 -3.52 -6.35 -11.45
N PRO A 25 -3.92 -5.39 -12.29
CA PRO A 25 -4.07 -4.00 -11.87
C PRO A 25 -4.94 -3.82 -10.63
N ALA A 26 -6.08 -4.53 -10.56
CA ALA A 26 -6.99 -4.44 -9.43
C ALA A 26 -6.35 -4.97 -8.13
N LYS A 27 -5.63 -6.10 -8.20
CA LYS A 27 -4.85 -6.62 -7.06
C LYS A 27 -3.78 -5.62 -6.62
N ALA A 28 -3.00 -5.09 -7.56
CA ALA A 28 -1.95 -4.14 -7.23
C ALA A 28 -2.54 -2.88 -6.58
N ALA A 29 -3.66 -2.37 -7.11
CA ALA A 29 -4.32 -1.21 -6.53
C ALA A 29 -4.84 -1.48 -5.11
N ARG A 30 -5.49 -2.65 -4.90
CA ARG A 30 -5.94 -3.09 -3.58
C ARG A 30 -4.76 -3.21 -2.62
N ARG A 31 -3.67 -3.89 -3.01
CA ARG A 31 -2.49 -4.09 -2.15
C ARG A 31 -1.76 -2.82 -1.78
N ILE A 32 -1.69 -1.83 -2.67
CA ILE A 32 -1.17 -0.51 -2.31
C ILE A 32 -2.04 0.12 -1.22
N GLN A 33 -3.37 0.03 -1.34
CA GLN A 33 -4.26 0.60 -0.33
C GLN A 33 -4.18 -0.15 0.99
N ASP A 34 -4.26 -1.48 0.96
CA ASP A 34 -4.14 -2.34 2.15
C ASP A 34 -2.84 -2.05 2.88
N HIS A 35 -1.70 -2.05 2.19
CA HIS A 35 -0.38 -1.81 2.81
C HIS A 35 -0.26 -0.42 3.45
N LEU A 36 -0.88 0.60 2.84
CA LEU A 36 -0.97 1.93 3.45
C LEU A 36 -1.86 1.93 4.69
N ILE A 37 -2.90 1.10 4.76
CA ILE A 37 -3.76 0.98 5.94
C ILE A 37 -3.03 0.19 7.04
N ASP A 38 -2.38 -0.92 6.69
CA ASP A 38 -1.66 -1.80 7.60
C ASP A 38 -0.60 -1.01 8.40
N HIS A 39 0.25 -0.24 7.72
CA HIS A 39 1.26 0.59 8.39
C HIS A 39 0.71 1.83 9.08
N LEU A 40 -0.50 2.29 8.71
CA LEU A 40 -1.14 3.38 9.44
C LEU A 40 -1.65 2.85 10.78
N ALA A 41 -2.25 1.66 10.77
CA ALA A 41 -2.65 0.96 11.99
C ALA A 41 -1.44 0.62 12.89
N GLU A 42 -0.32 0.19 12.30
CA GLU A 42 0.95 0.01 13.02
C GLU A 42 1.38 1.32 13.70
N ALA A 43 1.45 2.43 12.95
CA ALA A 43 1.84 3.72 13.51
C ALA A 43 0.90 4.19 14.63
N GLU A 44 -0.42 3.97 14.50
CA GLU A 44 -1.38 4.31 15.57
C GLU A 44 -1.17 3.48 16.84
N ALA A 45 -0.97 2.17 16.72
CA ALA A 45 -0.68 1.31 17.87
C ALA A 45 0.58 1.76 18.60
N LEU A 46 1.66 2.01 17.84
CA LEU A 46 2.94 2.48 18.39
C LEU A 46 2.85 3.86 19.05
N LEU A 47 1.97 4.74 18.56
CA LEU A 47 1.72 6.06 19.16
C LEU A 47 0.82 5.99 20.40
N ALA A 48 -0.04 4.97 20.48
CA ALA A 48 -0.86 4.69 21.66
C ALA A 48 -0.08 3.95 22.75
N GLY A 49 1.13 3.43 22.46
CA GLY A 49 1.88 2.57 23.36
C GLY A 49 1.33 1.15 23.46
N GLU A 50 0.56 0.73 22.46
CA GLU A 50 -0.11 -0.57 22.39
C GLU A 50 0.63 -1.54 21.46
N PRO A 51 0.49 -2.87 21.65
CA PRO A 51 1.04 -3.86 20.73
C PRO A 51 0.47 -3.74 19.31
N THR A 52 1.31 -3.96 18.30
CA THR A 52 0.90 -4.06 16.91
C THR A 52 0.17 -5.38 16.64
N ILE A 53 -0.82 -5.37 15.75
CA ILE A 53 -1.52 -6.58 15.31
C ILE A 53 -0.83 -7.12 14.04
N PRO A 54 -0.39 -8.40 14.00
CA PRO A 54 0.28 -8.96 12.83
C PRO A 54 -0.68 -9.17 11.64
N ASP A 55 -0.17 -9.00 10.42
CA ASP A 55 -0.88 -9.39 9.19
C ASP A 55 -0.82 -10.92 8.99
N GLU A 56 -1.89 -11.61 9.38
CA GLU A 56 -2.06 -13.05 9.17
C GLU A 56 -2.65 -13.40 7.79
N TRP A 57 -3.18 -12.40 7.06
CA TRP A 57 -3.84 -12.62 5.77
C TRP A 57 -2.84 -12.80 4.63
N HIS A 58 -1.66 -12.16 4.74
CA HIS A 58 -0.59 -12.24 3.74
C HIS A 58 -1.07 -11.91 2.33
N GLY A 59 -1.80 -10.81 2.20
CA GLY A 59 -2.61 -10.48 1.01
C GLY A 59 -1.85 -10.44 -0.33
N ARG A 60 -0.51 -10.36 -0.32
CA ARG A 60 0.32 -10.49 -1.54
C ARG A 60 0.18 -11.88 -2.20
N ALA A 61 0.02 -12.93 -1.40
CA ALA A 61 -0.05 -14.31 -1.86
C ALA A 61 -1.42 -14.68 -2.44
N VAL A 62 -2.44 -13.85 -2.18
CA VAL A 62 -3.83 -14.11 -2.55
C VAL A 62 -4.26 -13.22 -3.70
N THR A 63 -4.86 -13.83 -4.72
CA THR A 63 -5.58 -13.12 -5.79
C THR A 63 -7.06 -13.48 -5.65
N LEU A 64 -7.88 -12.48 -5.38
CA LEU A 64 -9.32 -12.64 -5.16
C LEU A 64 -10.06 -12.65 -6.50
N ASP A 65 -11.29 -13.20 -6.51
CA ASP A 65 -12.15 -13.15 -7.69
C ASP A 65 -12.37 -11.71 -8.19
N ALA A 66 -12.53 -10.76 -7.26
CA ALA A 66 -12.66 -9.33 -7.59
C ALA A 66 -11.40 -8.73 -8.23
N ASP A 67 -10.23 -9.31 -8.00
CA ASP A 67 -8.97 -8.83 -8.58
C ASP A 67 -8.90 -9.13 -10.09
N TRP A 68 -9.78 -9.97 -10.64
CA TRP A 68 -9.84 -10.27 -12.07
C TRP A 68 -10.71 -9.29 -12.87
N ALA A 69 -11.41 -8.38 -12.19
CA ALA A 69 -12.22 -7.38 -12.86
C ALA A 69 -11.35 -6.43 -13.71
N ARG A 70 -11.91 -5.97 -14.83
CA ARG A 70 -11.28 -4.93 -15.67
C ARG A 70 -10.98 -3.71 -14.80
N PHE A 71 -9.77 -3.16 -14.93
CA PHE A 71 -9.39 -1.91 -14.29
C PHE A 71 -9.87 -0.73 -15.13
N THR A 72 -10.79 0.06 -14.58
CA THR A 72 -11.48 1.15 -15.29
C THR A 72 -10.95 2.52 -14.90
N GLU A 73 -11.37 3.55 -15.63
CA GLU A 73 -11.13 4.95 -15.28
C GLU A 73 -11.70 5.30 -13.91
N LEU A 74 -12.83 4.68 -13.53
CA LEU A 74 -13.44 4.87 -12.20
C LEU A 74 -12.59 4.24 -11.09
N ASP A 75 -11.97 3.09 -11.34
CA ASP A 75 -11.04 2.47 -10.39
C ASP A 75 -9.79 3.33 -10.19
N LEU A 76 -9.23 3.86 -11.29
CA LEU A 76 -8.11 4.80 -11.23
C LEU A 76 -8.47 6.09 -10.48
N ALA A 77 -9.65 6.66 -10.75
CA ALA A 77 -10.13 7.85 -10.06
C ALA A 77 -10.32 7.59 -8.56
N ARG A 78 -10.91 6.44 -8.21
CA ARG A 78 -11.04 5.99 -6.82
C ARG A 78 -9.67 5.84 -6.17
N ALA A 79 -8.73 5.15 -6.80
CA ALA A 79 -7.38 4.92 -6.28
C ALA A 79 -6.67 6.24 -5.99
N ARG A 80 -6.66 7.18 -6.95
CA ARG A 80 -6.13 8.54 -6.73
C ARG A 80 -6.77 9.22 -5.53
N SER A 81 -8.10 9.19 -5.46
CA SER A 81 -8.88 9.81 -4.39
C SER A 81 -8.56 9.22 -3.00
N ARG A 82 -8.44 7.89 -2.89
CA ARG A 82 -8.17 7.20 -1.62
C ARG A 82 -6.71 7.34 -1.20
N TRP A 83 -5.77 7.06 -2.10
CA TRP A 83 -4.35 7.09 -1.76
C TRP A 83 -3.86 8.49 -1.41
N SER A 84 -4.34 9.54 -2.08
CA SER A 84 -4.00 10.92 -1.69
C SER A 84 -4.49 11.26 -0.28
N ARG A 85 -5.69 10.80 0.10
CA ARG A 85 -6.22 11.03 1.46
C ARG A 85 -5.47 10.22 2.51
N LEU A 86 -5.10 8.97 2.21
CA LEU A 86 -4.25 8.18 3.10
C LEU A 86 -2.89 8.85 3.28
N GLY A 87 -2.22 9.26 2.20
CA GLY A 87 -0.95 10.01 2.29
C GLY A 87 -1.08 11.29 3.14
N GLN A 88 -2.19 12.02 3.00
CA GLN A 88 -2.46 13.18 3.84
C GLN A 88 -2.66 12.83 5.32
N ALA A 89 -3.32 11.70 5.62
CA ALA A 89 -3.50 11.21 6.98
C ALA A 89 -2.15 10.90 7.64
N TYR A 90 -1.23 10.24 6.93
CA TYR A 90 0.14 10.05 7.41
C TYR A 90 0.83 11.37 7.74
N VAL A 91 0.79 12.35 6.82
CA VAL A 91 1.40 13.67 7.04
C VAL A 91 0.87 14.34 8.31
N TRP A 92 -0.45 14.37 8.49
CA TRP A 92 -1.05 14.96 9.68
C TRP A 92 -0.76 14.17 10.94
N ARG A 93 -0.74 12.84 10.86
CA ARG A 93 -0.49 12.00 12.02
C ARG A 93 0.92 12.19 12.55
N TYR A 94 1.90 12.25 11.65
CA TYR A 94 3.31 12.46 11.99
C TYR A 94 3.55 13.89 12.48
N ALA A 95 2.90 14.89 11.90
CA ALA A 95 2.93 16.24 12.42
C ALA A 95 2.37 16.32 13.85
N ALA A 96 1.28 15.62 14.14
CA ALA A 96 0.67 15.57 15.46
C ALA A 96 1.51 14.79 16.49
N ALA A 97 2.21 13.73 16.06
CA ALA A 97 3.13 12.98 16.92
C ALA A 97 4.35 13.82 17.35
N GLY A 98 4.79 14.76 16.51
CA GLY A 98 5.93 15.62 16.77
C GLY A 98 7.29 14.94 16.52
N PRO A 99 8.34 15.74 16.29
CA PRO A 99 9.66 15.24 15.87
C PRO A 99 10.32 14.32 16.90
N GLU A 100 10.06 14.51 18.19
CA GLU A 100 10.58 13.66 19.26
C GLU A 100 10.09 12.22 19.14
N ALA A 101 8.85 12.01 18.67
CA ALA A 101 8.27 10.69 18.50
C ALA A 101 8.80 9.96 17.25
N TRP A 102 9.35 10.68 16.27
CA TRP A 102 9.69 10.11 14.96
C TRP A 102 10.82 9.09 15.04
N ASP A 103 11.83 9.38 15.85
CA ASP A 103 13.06 8.57 16.00
C ASP A 103 13.12 7.85 17.37
N ALA A 104 12.08 7.96 18.20
CA ALA A 104 12.03 7.27 19.48
C ALA A 104 12.12 5.74 19.27
N PRO A 105 13.03 5.04 19.99
CA PRO A 105 13.20 3.59 19.88
C PRO A 105 11.92 2.83 20.22
N ARG A 106 11.62 1.77 19.46
CA ARG A 106 10.39 0.97 19.61
C ARG A 106 10.63 -0.54 19.50
N ASP A 107 11.83 -0.99 19.85
CA ASP A 107 12.25 -2.39 19.71
C ASP A 107 11.18 -3.37 20.25
N PRO A 108 10.80 -4.41 19.47
CA PRO A 108 11.41 -4.84 18.21
C PRO A 108 10.85 -4.17 16.95
N ASN A 109 9.95 -3.19 17.09
CA ASN A 109 9.27 -2.53 15.97
C ASN A 109 10.11 -1.40 15.38
N TRP A 110 9.78 -1.01 14.15
CA TRP A 110 10.35 0.15 13.48
C TRP A 110 10.02 1.45 14.20
N THR A 111 10.92 2.43 14.08
CA THR A 111 10.62 3.82 14.37
C THR A 111 9.55 4.34 13.41
N LEU A 112 8.85 5.40 13.78
CA LEU A 112 7.89 6.04 12.88
C LEU A 112 8.61 6.54 11.61
N ARG A 113 9.84 7.08 11.72
CA ARG A 113 10.61 7.52 10.54
C ARG A 113 10.85 6.37 9.55
N GLU A 114 11.20 5.18 10.05
CA GLU A 114 11.40 4.00 9.20
C GLU A 114 10.09 3.56 8.54
N ILE A 115 8.97 3.55 9.26
CA ILE A 115 7.64 3.28 8.69
C ILE A 115 7.32 4.28 7.58
N ALA A 116 7.48 5.59 7.85
CA ALA A 116 7.24 6.64 6.85
C ALA A 116 8.11 6.48 5.60
N ALA A 117 9.40 6.19 5.77
CA ALA A 117 10.32 5.94 4.66
C ALA A 117 9.87 4.72 3.84
N HIS A 118 9.47 3.64 4.51
CA HIS A 118 8.98 2.42 3.90
C HIS A 118 7.72 2.67 3.05
N VAL A 119 6.70 3.34 3.61
CA VAL A 119 5.44 3.57 2.89
C VAL A 119 5.53 4.67 1.84
N ALA A 120 6.37 5.69 2.02
CA ALA A 120 6.57 6.74 1.02
C ALA A 120 7.23 6.19 -0.26
N GLY A 121 8.05 5.15 -0.12
CA GLY A 121 8.75 4.47 -1.21
C GLY A 121 7.95 3.33 -1.86
N ILE A 122 6.67 3.15 -1.55
CA ILE A 122 5.93 1.98 -2.00
C ILE A 122 5.65 1.97 -3.51
N THR A 123 6.58 1.42 -4.27
CA THR A 123 6.44 1.18 -5.72
C THR A 123 6.30 -0.29 -6.05
N TRP A 124 6.76 -1.18 -5.16
CA TRP A 124 6.89 -2.61 -5.41
C TRP A 124 5.61 -3.26 -5.97
N TYR A 125 4.44 -2.98 -5.40
CA TYR A 125 3.16 -3.53 -5.89
C TYR A 125 2.79 -3.02 -7.29
N ALA A 126 3.08 -1.75 -7.58
CA ALA A 126 2.84 -1.19 -8.91
C ALA A 126 3.82 -1.78 -9.94
N GLU A 127 5.06 -2.05 -9.52
CA GLU A 127 6.09 -2.68 -10.35
C GLU A 127 5.76 -4.13 -10.72
N GLN A 128 4.98 -4.86 -9.89
CA GLN A 128 4.56 -6.22 -10.23
C GLN A 128 3.67 -6.29 -11.47
N VAL A 129 2.90 -5.23 -11.75
CA VAL A 129 2.12 -5.09 -12.98
C VAL A 129 2.93 -4.35 -14.06
N GLY A 130 3.73 -3.36 -13.65
CA GLY A 130 4.55 -2.57 -14.54
C GLY A 130 3.75 -1.55 -15.35
N ARG A 131 4.39 -1.00 -16.38
CA ARG A 131 3.75 -0.09 -17.34
C ARG A 131 3.16 -0.92 -18.48
N LEU A 132 1.90 -0.68 -18.81
CA LEU A 132 1.23 -1.26 -19.98
C LEU A 132 1.21 -0.25 -21.13
N ALA A 133 1.14 -0.73 -22.37
CA ALA A 133 1.14 0.07 -23.59
C ALA A 133 -0.16 -0.14 -24.36
#